data_AF-A0AAP8MVZ0-F1
#
_entry.id   AF-A0AAP8MVZ0-F1
#
_cell.length_a   1.000
_cell.length_b   1.000
_cell.length_c   1.000
_cell.angle_alpha   90.00
_cell.angle_beta   90.00
_cell.angle_gamma   90.00
#
_symmetry.space_group_name_H-M   'P 1'
#
loop_
_entity.id
_entity.type
_entity.pdbx_description
1 polymer ?
#
loop_
_entity_poly.entity_id
_entity_poly.type
_entity_poly.pdbx_seq_one_letter_code
_entity_poly.pdbx_strand_id
1 'polypeptide(L)'
;MREQFDNIIDVTLACPDNVESPFKDMFVGRMQRIVVKVNVLSVDDQVLGDYFGDKQFKRQFQLWLGDLWNKKDKELDKLYSE
;
A
#
# COMPACT_ATOMS: atom_id res chain seq x y z
N MET A 1 6.90 -14.71 -20.10
CA MET A 1 6.94 -13.83 -18.92
C MET A 1 5.55 -13.75 -18.26
N ARG A 2 4.82 -14.88 -18.15
CA ARG A 2 3.42 -14.92 -17.64
C ARG A 2 3.28 -15.62 -16.27
N GLU A 3 4.39 -16.06 -15.66
CA GLU A 3 4.39 -16.96 -14.50
C GLU A 3 5.37 -16.52 -13.39
N GLN A 4 5.62 -15.22 -13.19
CA GLN A 4 6.64 -14.78 -12.21
C GLN A 4 6.10 -14.00 -11.01
N PHE A 5 4.79 -13.75 -10.94
CA PHE A 5 4.19 -13.00 -9.84
C PHE A 5 3.05 -13.81 -9.23
N ASP A 6 3.36 -14.56 -8.17
CA ASP A 6 2.36 -15.34 -7.43
C ASP A 6 1.57 -14.49 -6.44
N ASN A 7 2.19 -13.43 -5.92
CA ASN A 7 1.63 -12.57 -4.89
C ASN A 7 2.07 -11.11 -5.05
N ILE A 8 1.21 -10.19 -4.63
CA ILE A 8 1.51 -8.78 -4.46
C ILE A 8 1.71 -8.50 -2.98
N ILE A 9 2.84 -7.87 -2.66
CA ILE A 9 3.14 -7.47 -1.29
C ILE A 9 2.66 -6.04 -1.09
N ASP A 10 1.62 -5.92 -0.30
CA ASP A 10 1.03 -4.65 0.09
C ASP A 10 1.65 -4.17 1.40
N VAL A 11 2.52 -3.16 1.34
CA VAL A 11 3.18 -2.59 2.51
C VAL A 11 2.61 -1.21 2.82
N THR A 12 2.32 -0.96 4.09
CA THR A 12 1.92 0.33 4.63
C THR A 12 2.82 0.67 5.81
N LEU A 13 3.41 1.86 5.81
CA LEU A 13 4.30 2.35 6.85
C LEU A 13 3.73 3.64 7.43
N ALA A 14 3.57 3.68 8.75
CA ALA A 14 3.06 4.84 9.48
C ALA A 14 4.02 5.23 10.60
N CYS A 15 4.21 6.54 10.75
CA CYS A 15 5.02 7.14 11.81
C CYS A 15 4.12 8.07 12.64
N PRO A 16 3.32 7.52 13.56
CA PRO A 16 2.21 8.25 14.19
C PRO A 16 2.64 9.45 15.02
N ASP A 17 3.82 9.39 15.63
CA ASP A 17 4.25 10.42 16.58
C ASP A 17 4.88 11.65 15.90
N ASN A 18 5.21 11.56 14.60
CA ASN A 18 5.65 12.70 13.80
C ASN A 18 5.39 12.45 12.30
N VAL A 19 4.25 12.95 11.83
CA VAL A 19 3.82 12.84 10.43
C VAL A 19 4.53 13.85 9.53
N GLU A 20 4.92 15.01 10.07
CA GLU A 20 5.52 16.10 9.27
C GLU A 20 6.97 15.82 8.89
N SER A 21 7.74 15.16 9.76
CA SER A 21 9.18 14.96 9.55
C SER A 21 9.76 13.65 10.09
N PRO A 22 9.16 12.48 9.76
CA PRO A 22 9.58 11.18 10.30
C PRO A 22 11.03 10.81 9.95
N PHE A 23 11.51 11.16 8.74
CA PHE A 23 12.89 10.91 8.35
C PHE A 23 13.90 11.68 9.22
N LYS A 24 13.57 12.92 9.58
CA LYS A 24 14.45 13.75 10.43
C LYS A 24 14.57 13.14 11.82
N ASP A 25 13.45 12.68 12.38
CA ASP A 25 13.44 12.01 13.67
C ASP A 25 14.24 10.71 13.65
N MET A 26 14.21 9.96 12.55
CA MET A 26 15.06 8.78 12.36
C MET A 26 16.56 9.14 12.39
N PHE A 27 16.98 10.20 11.67
CA PHE A 27 18.39 10.61 11.64
C PHE A 27 18.90 11.20 12.96
N VAL A 28 18.02 11.85 13.74
CA VAL A 28 18.39 12.54 14.99
C VAL A 28 18.13 11.64 16.21
N GLY A 29 17.71 10.39 16.02
CA GLY A 29 17.44 9.43 17.09
C GLY A 29 16.20 9.75 17.93
N ARG A 30 15.25 10.49 17.36
CA ARG A 30 13.98 10.91 17.99
C ARG A 30 12.77 10.09 17.52
N MET A 31 12.98 9.15 16.60
CA MET A 31 11.94 8.24 16.14
C MET A 31 11.44 7.39 17.32
N GLN A 32 10.17 7.53 17.68
CA GLN A 32 9.58 6.83 18.83
C GLN A 32 8.89 5.53 18.39
N ARG A 33 8.00 5.60 17.39
CA ARG A 33 7.24 4.46 16.89
C ARG A 33 7.18 4.44 15.37
N ILE A 34 7.38 3.26 14.79
CA ILE A 34 7.10 2.96 13.38
C ILE A 34 6.13 1.79 13.37
N VAL A 35 4.99 1.95 12.71
CA VAL A 35 4.01 0.90 12.49
C VAL A 35 4.15 0.42 11.06
N VAL A 36 4.49 -0.85 10.86
CA VAL A 36 4.57 -1.48 9.55
C VAL A 36 3.48 -2.52 9.44
N LYS A 37 2.63 -2.38 8.43
CA LYS A 37 1.60 -3.35 8.10
C LYS A 37 1.89 -3.96 6.74
N VAL A 38 1.92 -5.29 6.70
CA VAL A 38 2.20 -6.07 5.49
C VAL A 38 1.03 -6.99 5.24
N ASN A 39 0.41 -6.86 4.07
CA ASN A 39 -0.60 -7.79 3.59
C ASN A 39 -0.07 -8.48 2.33
N VAL A 40 -0.29 -9.79 2.23
CA VAL A 40 0.02 -10.55 1.03
C VAL A 40 -1.28 -10.72 0.26
N LEU A 41 -1.35 -10.13 -0.92
CA LEU A 41 -2.51 -10.24 -1.80
C LEU A 41 -2.21 -11.30 -2.86
N SER A 42 -3.06 -12.31 -2.95
CA SER A 42 -2.97 -13.30 -4.02
C SER A 42 -3.20 -12.63 -5.36
N VAL A 43 -2.38 -12.96 -6.35
CA VAL A 43 -2.59 -12.48 -7.71
C VAL A 43 -3.76 -13.24 -8.32
N ASP A 44 -4.89 -12.57 -8.49
CA ASP A 44 -6.08 -13.08 -9.16
C ASP A 44 -6.27 -12.42 -10.54
N ASP A 45 -7.29 -12.85 -11.28
CA ASP A 45 -7.60 -12.33 -12.62
C ASP A 45 -7.93 -10.82 -12.65
N GLN A 46 -8.17 -10.19 -11.50
CA GLN A 46 -8.39 -8.73 -11.41
C GLN A 46 -7.08 -7.95 -11.51
N VAL A 47 -5.95 -8.61 -11.21
CA VAL A 47 -4.61 -8.01 -11.15
C VAL A 47 -3.67 -8.58 -12.20
N LEU A 48 -3.99 -9.77 -12.74
CA LEU A 48 -3.24 -10.43 -13.79
C LEU A 48 -3.87 -10.16 -15.18
N GLY A 49 -3.27 -9.26 -15.97
CA GLY A 49 -3.79 -8.94 -17.30
C GLY A 49 -2.93 -7.93 -18.07
N ASP A 50 -3.32 -7.64 -19.31
CA ASP A 50 -2.60 -6.68 -20.15
C ASP A 50 -2.99 -5.23 -19.81
N TYR A 51 -2.31 -4.65 -18.83
CA TYR A 51 -2.54 -3.26 -18.41
C TYR A 51 -2.37 -2.23 -19.53
N PHE A 52 -1.54 -2.52 -20.54
CA PHE A 52 -1.22 -1.56 -21.61
C PHE A 52 -2.10 -1.75 -22.85
N GLY A 53 -2.40 -2.99 -23.22
CA GLY A 53 -3.19 -3.34 -24.40
C GLY A 53 -4.70 -3.47 -24.15
N ASP A 54 -5.14 -3.70 -22.92
CA ASP A 54 -6.56 -3.89 -22.58
C ASP A 54 -7.11 -2.73 -21.73
N LYS A 55 -7.95 -1.90 -22.36
CA LYS A 55 -8.60 -0.75 -21.70
C LYS A 55 -9.60 -1.17 -20.64
N GLN A 56 -10.28 -2.29 -20.81
CA GLN A 56 -11.28 -2.78 -19.84
C GLN A 56 -10.57 -3.29 -18.59
N PHE A 57 -9.52 -4.09 -18.78
CA PHE A 57 -8.67 -4.55 -17.68
C PHE A 57 -8.03 -3.37 -16.94
N LYS A 58 -7.44 -2.39 -17.66
CA LYS A 58 -6.87 -1.18 -17.05
C LYS A 58 -7.86 -0.47 -16.12
N ARG A 59 -9.13 -0.34 -16.54
CA ARG A 59 -10.17 0.30 -15.72
C ARG A 59 -10.47 -0.52 -14.46
N GLN A 60 -10.60 -1.83 -14.58
CA GLN A 60 -10.85 -2.72 -13.44
C GLN A 60 -9.69 -2.68 -12.44
N PHE A 61 -8.45 -2.75 -12.93
CA PHE A 61 -7.25 -2.61 -12.11
C PHE A 61 -7.20 -1.27 -11.36
N GLN A 62 -7.54 -0.15 -12.03
CA GLN A 62 -7.57 1.17 -11.39
C GLN A 62 -8.62 1.26 -10.29
N LEU A 63 -9.80 0.67 -10.48
CA LEU A 63 -10.84 0.60 -9.45
C LEU A 63 -10.38 -0.22 -8.24
N TRP A 64 -9.81 -1.40 -8.49
CA TRP A 64 -9.24 -2.26 -7.46
C TRP A 64 -8.14 -1.55 -6.66
N LEU A 65 -7.23 -0.84 -7.35
CA LEU A 65 -6.16 -0.07 -6.72
C LEU A 65 -6.71 1.06 -5.84
N GLY A 66 -7.75 1.75 -6.33
CA GLY A 66 -8.44 2.79 -5.56
C GLY A 66 -9.09 2.25 -4.29
N ASP A 67 -9.72 1.08 -4.36
CA ASP A 67 -10.29 0.42 -3.19
C ASP A 67 -9.21 -0.02 -2.18
N LEU A 68 -8.05 -0.47 -2.67
CA LEU A 68 -6.91 -0.78 -1.82
C LEU A 68 -6.37 0.46 -1.10
N TRP A 69 -6.23 1.59 -1.80
CA TRP A 69 -5.81 2.87 -1.20
C TRP A 69 -6.81 3.37 -0.16
N ASN A 70 -8.11 3.36 -0.47
CA ASN A 70 -9.16 3.75 0.47
C ASN A 70 -9.14 2.92 1.76
N LYS A 71 -8.78 1.63 1.68
CA LYS A 71 -8.60 0.78 2.88
C LYS A 71 -7.39 1.21 3.69
N LYS A 72 -6.25 1.48 3.05
CA LYS A 72 -5.04 1.96 3.72
C LYS A 72 -5.26 3.30 4.40
N ASP A 73 -5.93 4.24 3.73
CA ASP A 73 -6.20 5.57 4.29
C ASP A 73 -7.00 5.44 5.59
N LYS A 74 -8.06 4.62 5.60
CA LYS A 74 -8.85 4.34 6.82
C LYS A 74 -8.04 3.69 7.95
N GLU A 75 -7.02 2.91 7.62
CA GLU A 75 -6.15 2.29 8.61
C GLU A 75 -5.13 3.29 9.16
N LEU A 76 -4.57 4.13 8.28
CA LEU A 76 -3.69 5.23 8.67
C LEU A 76 -4.42 6.23 9.55
N ASP A 77 -5.65 6.61 9.20
CA ASP A 77 -6.48 7.52 9.99
C ASP A 77 -6.66 7.02 11.43
N LYS A 78 -6.88 5.71 11.61
CA LYS A 78 -6.96 5.09 12.94
C LYS A 78 -5.65 5.22 13.69
N LEU A 79 -4.53 4.88 13.05
CA LEU A 79 -3.20 4.93 13.65
C LEU A 79 -2.76 6.34 14.04
N TYR A 80 -3.19 7.36 13.29
CA TYR A 80 -2.91 8.78 13.58
C TYR A 80 -3.92 9.41 14.57
N SER A 81 -5.05 8.75 14.84
CA SER A 81 -6.05 9.19 15.81
C SER A 81 -5.86 8.64 17.23
N GLU A 82 -4.96 7.67 17.40
CA GLU A 82 -4.54 7.10 18.70
C GLU A 82 -3.59 8.03 19.47
#